data_AF-A0A8T5U9R6-F1
#
_entry.id   AF-A0A8T5U9R6-F1
#
_cell.length_a   1.000
_cell.length_b   1.000
_cell.length_c   1.000
_cell.angle_alpha   90.00
_cell.angle_beta   90.00
_cell.angle_gamma   90.00
#
_symmetry.space_group_name_H-M   'P 1'
#
loop_
_entity.id
_entity.type
_entity.pdbx_description
1 polymer ?
#
loop_
_entity_poly.entity_id
_entity_poly.type
_entity_poly.pdbx_seq_one_letter_code
_entity_poly.pdbx_strand_id
1 'polypeptide(L)' 'MDLKLYKKTYPYICSSCGEFAHTLREYCEICGKKDSIVNAKKQDYKNAKT' A
#
# COMPACT_ATOMS: atom_id res chain seq x y z
N MET A 1 0.69 -15.11 9.29
CA MET A 1 0.54 -14.52 7.93
C MET A 1 1.92 -14.26 7.35
N ASP A 2 2.19 -14.80 6.16
CA ASP A 2 3.51 -14.73 5.53
C ASP A 2 3.77 -13.35 4.92
N LEU A 3 4.67 -12.57 5.52
CA LEU A 3 4.95 -11.19 5.09
C LEU A 3 5.50 -11.13 3.66
N LYS A 4 6.14 -12.21 3.18
CA LYS A 4 6.64 -12.34 1.82
C LYS A 4 5.50 -12.38 0.80
N LEU A 5 4.45 -13.13 1.10
CA LEU A 5 3.29 -13.25 0.21
C LEU A 5 2.52 -11.94 0.17
N TYR A 6 2.29 -11.31 1.34
CA TYR A 6 1.63 -10.01 1.44
C TYR A 6 2.33 -8.93 0.61
N LYS A 7 3.66 -8.83 0.67
CA LYS A 7 4.46 -7.90 -0.16
C LYS A 7 4.33 -8.13 -1.66
N LYS A 8 4.17 -9.39 -2.07
CA LYS A 8 4.02 -9.76 -3.48
C LYS A 8 2.61 -9.44 -3.97
N THR A 9 1.62 -9.61 -3.12
CA THR A 9 0.22 -9.35 -3.41
C THR A 9 -0.12 -7.86 -3.38
N TYR A 10 0.50 -7.10 -2.49
CA TYR A 10 0.26 -5.67 -2.26
C TYR A 10 1.54 -4.84 -2.43
N PRO A 11 2.05 -4.68 -3.66
CA PRO A 11 3.29 -3.95 -3.92
C PRO A 11 3.18 -2.43 -3.78
N TYR A 12 1.97 -1.88 -3.64
CA TYR A 12 1.73 -0.44 -3.55
C TYR A 12 1.03 -0.05 -2.26
N ILE A 13 1.20 1.20 -1.85
CA ILE A 13 0.58 1.80 -0.68
C ILE A 13 0.17 3.24 -0.95
N CYS A 14 -0.98 3.62 -0.42
CA CYS A 14 -1.46 4.99 -0.35
C CYS A 14 -0.64 5.78 0.67
N SER A 15 0.22 6.70 0.24
CA SER A 15 1.00 7.57 1.13
C SER A 15 0.13 8.47 2.00
N SER A 16 -1.11 8.75 1.58
CA SER A 16 -2.01 9.63 2.33
C SER A 16 -2.83 8.93 3.41
N CYS A 17 -3.07 7.62 3.28
CA CYS A 17 -4.03 6.89 4.09
C CYS A 17 -3.49 5.57 4.64
N GLY A 18 -2.33 5.11 4.15
CA GLY A 18 -1.66 3.89 4.59
C GLY A 18 -2.25 2.62 4.01
N GLU A 19 -3.21 2.71 3.08
CA GLU A 19 -3.90 1.54 2.53
C GLU A 19 -3.11 0.88 1.39
N PHE A 20 -3.10 -0.45 1.35
CA PHE A 20 -2.24 -1.23 0.48
C PHE A 20 -2.97 -1.62 -0.80
N ALA A 21 -2.40 -1.27 -1.94
CA ALA A 21 -2.98 -1.57 -3.23
C ALA A 21 -2.23 -2.71 -3.94
N HIS A 22 -3.00 -3.57 -4.60
CA HIS A 22 -2.48 -4.61 -5.49
C HIS A 22 -1.93 -4.04 -6.80
N THR A 23 -2.53 -2.94 -7.28
CA THR A 23 -2.21 -2.29 -8.54
C THR A 23 -2.01 -0.79 -8.36
N LEU A 24 -1.15 -0.19 -9.20
CA LEU A 24 -1.02 1.25 -9.31
C LEU A 24 -2.31 1.79 -9.93
N ARG A 25 -3.10 2.50 -9.12
CA ARG A 25 -4.30 3.21 -9.57
C ARG A 25 -4.05 4.71 -9.50
N GLU A 26 -4.71 5.45 -10.38
CA GLU A 26 -4.65 6.92 -10.41
C GLU A 26 -5.21 7.56 -9.14
N TYR A 27 -6.07 6.86 -8.39
CA TYR A 27 -6.63 7.32 -7.13
C TYR A 27 -6.73 6.18 -6.13
N CYS A 28 -6.65 6.53 -4.85
CA CYS A 28 -6.92 5.59 -3.77
C CYS A 28 -8.44 5.38 -3.62
N GLU A 29 -8.89 4.12 -3.57
CA GLU A 29 -10.32 3.78 -3.40
C GLU A 29 -10.85 4.11 -2.00
N ILE A 30 -9.95 4.23 -1.01
CA ILE A 30 -10.31 4.46 0.39
C ILE A 30 -10.39 5.95 0.71
N CYS A 31 -9.37 6.72 0.31
CA CYS A 31 -9.34 8.15 0.60
C CYS A 31 -9.71 9.04 -0.59
N GLY A 32 -9.90 8.48 -1.79
CA GLY A 32 -10.24 9.22 -3.01
C GLY A 32 -9.12 10.09 -3.58
N LYS A 33 -7.92 10.04 -2.99
CA LYS A 33 -6.82 10.95 -3.31
C LYS A 33 -6.08 10.48 -4.56
N LYS A 34 -5.95 11.37 -5.54
CA LYS A 34 -5.24 11.13 -6.80
C LYS A 34 -3.73 11.08 -6.59
N ASP A 35 -3.03 10.30 -7.39
CA ASP A 35 -1.56 10.15 -7.41
C ASP A 35 -0.94 9.83 -6.04
N SER A 36 -1.73 9.23 -5.15
CA SER A 36 -1.32 8.97 -3.76
C SER A 36 -0.82 7.53 -3.56
N ILE A 37 -1.00 6.66 -4.57
CA ILE A 37 -0.54 5.27 -4.58
C ILE A 37 0.92 5.25 -5.02
N VAL A 38 1.82 4.87 -4.11
CA VAL A 38 3.26 4.77 -4.33
C VAL A 38 3.73 3.33 -4.08
N ASN A 39 4.94 2.98 -4.52
CA ASN A 39 5.52 1.67 -4.19
C ASN A 39 5.69 1.51 -2.68
N ALA A 40 5.14 0.42 -2.14
CA ALA A 40 5.24 0.11 -0.73
C ALA A 40 6.68 -0.26 -0.35
N LYS A 41 7.25 0.46 0.62
CA LYS A 41 8.60 0.20 1.12
C LYS A 41 8.55 -0.79 2.27
N LYS A 42 9.70 -1.39 2.56
CA LYS A 42 9.85 -2.37 3.66
C LYS A 42 9.34 -1.83 5.01
N GLN A 43 9.42 -0.52 5.22
CA GLN A 43 8.99 0.18 6.42
C GLN A 43 7.46 0.26 6.53
N ASP A 44 6.75 0.45 5.44
CA ASP A 44 5.28 0.50 5.42
C ASP A 44 4.68 -0.81 5.92
N TYR A 45 5.22 -1.96 5.47
CA TYR A 45 4.81 -3.28 5.96
C TYR A 45 5.13 -3.53 7.45
N LYS A 46 6.09 -2.78 8.02
CA LYS A 46 6.36 -2.85 9.47
C LYS A 46 5.34 -2.02 10.24
N ASN A 47 4.99 -0.85 9.72
CA ASN A 47 3.98 0.04 10.32
C ASN A 47 2.59 -0.58 10.31
N ALA A 48 2.22 -1.35 9.28
CA ALA A 48 0.94 -2.07 9.19
C ALA A 48 0.75 -3.17 10.26
N LYS A 49 1.80 -3.48 11.05
CA LYS A 49 1.83 -4.58 12.01
C LYS A 49 1.77 -4.10 13.47
N THR A 50 1.65 -2.79 13.71
CA THR A 50 1.42 -2.17 15.04
C THR A 50 -0.06 -1.89 15.20
#